data_AF-A0A0L9VKC7-F1
#
_entry.id   AF-A0A0L9VKC7-F1
#
_cell.length_a   1.000
_cell.length_b   1.000
_cell.length_c   1.000
_cell.angle_alpha   90.00
_cell.angle_beta   90.00
_cell.angle_gamma   90.00
#
_symmetry.space_group_name_H-M   'P 1'
#
loop_
_entity.id
_entity.type
_entity.pdbx_description
1 polymer ?
#
loop_
_entity_poly.entity_id
_entity_poly.type
_entity_poly.pdbx_seq_one_letter_code
_entity_poly.pdbx_strand_id
1 'polypeptide(L)'
;MLQGVMGKTRGQLVQVLYPKVCNKQEDSWECGFYVMSWIKTIIRAAITDQWNERFKSTSPILEEKIKQIRQKWTAYLLQRWR
;
A
#
# COMPACT_ATOMS: atom_id res chain seq x y z
N MET A 1 11.20 -38.44 -10.57
CA MET A 1 12.10 -38.30 -9.40
C MET A 1 12.59 -36.86 -9.39
N LEU A 2 11.91 -35.96 -8.66
CA LEU A 2 12.32 -34.56 -8.53
C LEU A 2 12.97 -34.42 -7.16
N GLN A 3 14.30 -34.51 -7.11
CA GLN A 3 15.08 -34.16 -5.94
C GLN A 3 15.62 -32.74 -6.09
N GLY A 4 15.44 -31.95 -5.03
CA GLY A 4 16.12 -30.66 -4.89
C GLY A 4 15.30 -29.63 -4.13
N VAL A 5 15.03 -29.86 -2.85
CA VAL A 5 14.71 -28.74 -1.94
C VAL A 5 16.01 -27.96 -1.76
N MET A 6 16.27 -26.97 -2.62
CA MET A 6 17.34 -26.01 -2.39
C MET A 6 16.86 -25.01 -1.33
N GLY A 7 17.45 -25.09 -0.15
CA GLY A 7 17.31 -24.08 0.89
C GLY A 7 17.69 -22.72 0.34
N LYS A 8 16.78 -21.74 0.46
CA LYS A 8 17.03 -20.35 0.09
C LYS A 8 18.20 -19.81 0.92
N THR A 9 19.28 -19.44 0.25
CA THR A 9 20.45 -18.78 0.84
C THR A 9 20.04 -17.48 1.53
N ARG A 10 20.59 -17.22 2.72
CA ARG A 10 20.49 -15.94 3.43
C ARG A 10 21.17 -14.85 2.60
N GLY A 11 20.40 -14.24 1.71
CA GLY A 11 20.86 -13.23 0.75
C GLY A 11 19.91 -13.12 -0.44
N GLN A 12 18.61 -13.37 -0.25
CA GLN A 12 17.63 -13.14 -1.32
C GLN A 12 17.75 -11.69 -1.77
N LEU A 13 18.07 -11.51 -3.05
CA LEU A 13 17.97 -10.23 -3.75
C LEU A 13 16.55 -9.70 -3.53
N VAL A 14 16.39 -8.77 -2.58
CA VAL A 14 15.16 -8.02 -2.41
C VAL A 14 15.10 -7.08 -3.61
N GLN A 15 14.19 -7.35 -4.53
CA GLN A 15 13.92 -6.44 -5.63
C GLN A 15 13.15 -5.25 -5.07
N VAL A 16 13.81 -4.09 -4.98
CA VAL A 16 13.15 -2.85 -4.57
C VAL A 16 12.45 -2.24 -5.77
N LEU A 17 11.13 -2.09 -5.67
CA LEU A 17 10.33 -1.41 -6.67
C LEU A 17 10.23 0.07 -6.33
N TYR A 18 10.66 0.92 -7.27
CA TYR A 18 10.46 2.36 -7.22
C TYR A 18 9.43 2.76 -8.28
N PRO A 19 8.14 2.78 -7.94
CA PRO A 19 7.11 3.19 -8.90
C PRO A 19 7.33 4.66 -9.30
N LYS A 20 7.68 4.90 -10.56
CA LYS A 20 7.90 6.24 -11.12
C LYS A 20 6.61 7.05 -11.25
N VAL A 21 5.45 6.38 -11.21
CA VAL A 21 4.14 6.97 -11.41
C VAL A 21 3.27 6.57 -10.21
N CYS A 22 3.07 7.49 -9.27
CA CYS A 22 2.30 7.21 -8.05
C CYS A 22 1.51 8.45 -7.65
N ASN A 23 0.38 8.26 -6.94
CA ASN A 23 -0.50 9.38 -6.57
C ASN A 23 0.31 10.47 -5.86
N LYS A 24 0.28 11.69 -6.38
CA LYS A 24 0.96 12.84 -5.80
C LYS A 24 0.02 13.52 -4.81
N GLN A 25 0.49 13.78 -3.59
CA GLN A 25 -0.26 14.62 -2.64
C GLN A 25 -0.18 16.08 -3.07
N GLU A 26 -1.25 16.82 -2.84
CA GLU A 26 -1.29 18.26 -3.15
C GLU A 26 -0.92 19.07 -1.92
N ASP A 27 -1.35 18.63 -0.74
CA ASP A 27 -1.07 19.29 0.52
C ASP A 27 -0.06 18.54 1.42
N SER A 28 0.52 19.25 2.39
CA SER A 28 1.48 18.70 3.34
C SER A 28 0.86 17.76 4.39
N TRP A 29 -0.45 17.85 4.63
CA TRP A 29 -1.15 17.11 5.67
C TRP A 29 -1.70 15.74 5.21
N GLU A 30 -1.64 15.44 3.90
CA GLU A 30 -2.30 14.27 3.32
C GLU A 30 -1.46 12.98 3.34
N CYS A 31 -0.15 13.09 3.58
CA CYS A 31 0.82 12.00 3.40
C CYS A 31 0.42 10.71 4.16
N GLY A 32 -0.06 10.86 5.40
CA GLY A 32 -0.51 9.73 6.21
C GLY A 32 -1.71 8.99 5.59
N PHE A 33 -2.64 9.73 4.96
CA PHE A 33 -3.80 9.14 4.30
C PHE A 33 -3.43 8.37 3.03
N TYR A 34 -2.42 8.86 2.30
CA TYR A 34 -1.87 8.16 1.14
C TYR A 34 -1.24 6.83 1.55
N VAL A 35 -0.39 6.85 2.59
CA VAL A 35 0.24 5.64 3.13
C VAL A 35 -0.83 4.64 3.61
N MET A 36 -1.81 5.09 4.38
CA MET A 36 -2.90 4.22 4.86
C MET A 36 -3.72 3.61 3.71
N SER A 37 -4.03 4.40 2.67
CA SER A 37 -4.74 3.91 1.48
C SER A 37 -3.95 2.81 0.77
N TRP A 38 -2.64 2.98 0.63
CA TRP A 38 -1.78 2.00 -0.02
C TRP A 38 -1.56 0.74 0.80
N ILE A 39 -1.32 0.84 2.11
CA ILE A 39 -1.24 -0.33 3.01
C ILE A 39 -2.51 -1.17 2.90
N LYS A 40 -3.68 -0.52 2.96
CA LYS A 40 -4.97 -1.21 2.81
C LYS A 40 -5.11 -1.88 1.44
N THR A 41 -4.66 -1.23 0.38
CA THR A 41 -4.71 -1.77 -0.99
C THR A 41 -3.78 -2.99 -1.11
N ILE A 42 -2.57 -2.90 -0.57
CA ILE A 42 -1.57 -3.98 -0.60
C ILE A 42 -2.10 -5.22 0.13
N ILE A 43 -2.62 -5.03 1.35
CA ILE A 43 -3.19 -6.13 2.14
C ILE A 43 -4.36 -6.79 1.40
N ARG A 44 -5.21 -6.00 0.71
CA ARG A 44 -6.38 -6.53 -0.03
C ARG A 44 -6.03 -7.21 -1.35
N ALA A 45 -4.98 -6.75 -2.03
CA ALA A 45 -4.59 -7.25 -3.35
C ALA A 45 -3.78 -8.56 -3.29
N ALA A 46 -3.44 -9.03 -2.07
CA ALA A 46 -2.44 -10.07 -1.82
C ALA A 46 -1.06 -9.71 -2.42
N ILE A 47 -0.05 -10.55 -2.21
CA ILE A 47 1.29 -10.35 -2.79
C ILE A 47 1.20 -10.65 -4.30
N THR A 48 1.51 -9.66 -5.14
CA THR A 48 1.50 -9.76 -6.60
C THR A 48 2.76 -9.14 -7.18
N ASP A 49 3.28 -9.67 -8.29
CA ASP A 49 4.45 -9.08 -8.98
C ASP A 49 4.06 -7.88 -9.87
N GLN A 50 2.76 -7.61 -10.04
CA GLN A 50 2.23 -6.57 -10.93
C GLN A 50 2.02 -5.22 -10.23
N TRP A 51 2.86 -4.86 -9.24
CA TRP A 51 2.72 -3.59 -8.51
C TRP A 51 2.85 -2.36 -9.40
N ASN A 52 3.72 -2.41 -10.42
CA ASN A 52 3.84 -1.34 -11.42
C ASN A 52 2.52 -1.10 -12.17
N GLU A 53 1.64 -2.10 -12.24
CA GLU A 53 0.32 -1.93 -12.83
C GLU A 53 -0.69 -1.25 -11.91
N ARG A 54 -0.44 -1.27 -10.60
CA ARG A 54 -1.25 -0.58 -9.59
C ARG A 54 -0.80 0.88 -9.42
N PHE A 55 0.49 1.14 -9.54
CA PHE A 55 1.08 2.48 -9.52
C PHE A 55 1.14 3.08 -10.94
N LYS A 56 -0.02 3.51 -11.46
CA LYS A 56 -0.16 4.04 -12.84
C LYS A 56 -0.68 5.47 -12.92
N SER A 57 -0.98 6.11 -11.80
CA SER A 57 -1.58 7.45 -11.78
C SER A 57 -0.79 8.38 -10.88
N THR A 58 -0.57 9.60 -11.35
CA THR A 58 -0.04 10.72 -10.55
C THR A 58 -1.15 11.55 -9.91
N SER A 59 -2.41 11.33 -10.28
CA SER A 59 -3.55 12.08 -9.77
C SER A 59 -3.62 11.97 -8.24
N PRO A 60 -4.03 13.03 -7.53
CA PRO A 60 -4.20 12.96 -6.10
C PRO A 60 -5.30 11.97 -5.71
N ILE A 61 -5.22 11.47 -4.49
CA ILE A 61 -6.33 10.76 -3.87
C ILE A 61 -7.40 11.80 -3.60
N LEU A 62 -8.60 11.61 -4.16
CA LEU A 62 -9.72 12.51 -3.97
C LEU A 62 -9.98 12.78 -2.47
N GLU A 63 -10.25 14.03 -2.13
CA GLU A 63 -10.54 14.47 -0.75
C GLU A 63 -11.65 13.63 -0.11
N GLU A 64 -12.69 13.26 -0.89
CA GLU A 64 -13.76 12.37 -0.41
C GLU A 64 -13.26 11.00 0.03
N LYS A 65 -12.26 10.44 -0.66
CA LYS A 65 -11.62 9.19 -0.25
C LYS A 65 -10.78 9.39 1.01
N ILE A 66 -10.14 10.54 1.18
CA ILE A 66 -9.43 10.91 2.41
C ILE A 66 -10.40 11.01 3.59
N LYS A 67 -11.55 11.69 3.40
CA LYS A 67 -12.64 11.78 4.40
C LYS A 67 -13.14 10.40 4.81
N GLN A 68 -13.37 9.51 3.84
CA GLN A 68 -13.78 8.13 4.13
C GLN A 68 -12.73 7.34 4.93
N ILE A 69 -11.44 7.52 4.64
CA ILE A 69 -10.36 6.91 5.43
C ILE A 69 -10.43 7.42 6.86
N ARG A 70 -10.49 8.74 7.05
CA ARG A 70 -10.59 9.38 8.37
C ARG A 70 -11.78 8.83 9.18
N GLN A 71 -12.98 8.83 8.60
CA GLN A 71 -14.19 8.33 9.25
C GLN A 71 -14.07 6.85 9.66
N LYS A 72 -13.55 5.99 8.78
CA LYS A 72 -13.37 4.56 9.09
C LYS A 72 -12.39 4.34 10.24
N TRP A 73 -11.29 5.10 10.27
CA TRP A 73 -10.32 5.01 11.37
C TRP A 73 -10.87 5.54 12.68
N THR A 74 -11.54 6.69 12.65
CA THR A 74 -12.21 7.24 13.83
C THR A 74 -13.24 6.26 14.39
N ALA A 75 -14.08 5.66 13.54
CA ALA A 75 -15.05 4.65 13.96
C ALA A 75 -14.36 3.43 14.59
N TYR A 76 -13.30 2.91 13.96
CA TYR A 76 -12.54 1.78 14.50
C TYR A 76 -11.90 2.09 15.86
N LEU A 77 -11.25 3.25 16.00
CA LEU A 77 -10.60 3.65 17.25
C LEU A 77 -11.62 3.87 18.37
N LEU A 78 -12.75 4.53 18.06
CA LEU A 78 -13.85 4.69 19.02
C LEU A 78 -14.51 3.38 19.40
N GLN A 79 -14.55 2.39 18.52
CA GLN A 79 -15.06 1.06 18.88
C GLN A 79 -14.06 0.31 19.78
N ARG A 80 -12.76 0.46 19.52
CA ARG A 80 -11.72 -0.36 20.16
C ARG A 80 -11.27 0.15 21.53
N TRP A 81 -11.37 1.46 21.76
CA TRP A 81 -10.81 2.17 22.91
C TRP A 81 -11.84 2.99 23.69
N ARG A 82 -13.13 2.76 23.45
CA ARG A 82 -14.23 3.25 24.29
C ARG A 82 -14.67 2.15 25.23
#